data_AF-A0A852R4L4-F1
#
_entry.id   AF-A0A852R4L4-F1
#
_cell.length_a   1.000
_cell.length_b   1.000
_cell.length_c   1.000
_cell.angle_alpha   90.00
_cell.angle_beta   90.00
_cell.angle_gamma   90.00
#
_symmetry.space_group_name_H-M   'P 1'
#
loop_
_entity.id
_entity.type
_entity.pdbx_description
1 polymer ?
#
loop_
_entity_poly.entity_id
_entity_poly.type
_entity_poly.pdbx_seq_one_letter_code
_entity_poly.pdbx_strand_id
1 'polypeptide(L)'
;MIELKGLNGESLVFDGATLAKFRHNGLDEAARNPVSTFREVQVRHKPGKRGKEGRYDVMVAMSSFMALSIAEDAKPLLDELVAALEAGSR
;
A
#
# COMPACT_ATOMS: atom_id res chain seq x y z
N MET A 1 -1.70 -10.44 9.23
CA MET A 1 -0.66 -9.46 8.85
C MET A 1 -0.58 -9.46 7.33
N ILE A 2 -0.66 -8.29 6.69
CA ILE A 2 -0.65 -8.13 5.24
C ILE A 2 0.59 -7.30 4.86
N GLU A 3 1.45 -7.82 3.99
CA GLU A 3 2.58 -7.07 3.43
C GLU A 3 2.35 -6.87 1.93
N LEU A 4 2.14 -5.62 1.51
CA LEU A 4 2.04 -5.25 0.11
C LEU A 4 3.40 -4.73 -0.38
N LYS A 5 4.06 -5.51 -1.23
CA LYS A 5 5.34 -5.14 -1.83
C LYS A 5 5.13 -4.22 -3.02
N GLY A 6 5.82 -3.08 -2.98
CA GLY A 6 5.87 -2.15 -4.08
C GLY A 6 7.04 -2.40 -5.02
N LEU A 7 7.00 -1.69 -6.12
CA LEU A 7 8.11 -1.49 -7.03
C LEU A 7 9.20 -0.67 -6.31
N ASN A 8 10.46 -0.87 -6.71
CA ASN A 8 11.63 -0.12 -6.21
C ASN A 8 11.98 -0.35 -4.72
N GLY A 9 11.64 -1.52 -4.16
CA GLY A 9 12.02 -1.89 -2.80
C GLY A 9 11.26 -1.15 -1.69
N GLU A 10 10.10 -0.59 -2.02
CA GLU A 10 9.16 -0.06 -1.03
C GLU A 10 8.15 -1.14 -0.61
N SER A 11 7.58 -1.03 0.58
CA SER A 11 6.47 -1.90 1.01
C SER A 11 5.53 -1.19 1.98
N LEU A 12 4.29 -1.65 2.02
CA LEU A 12 3.32 -1.34 3.06
C LEU A 12 3.07 -2.58 3.90
N VAL A 13 3.10 -2.43 5.23
CA VAL A 13 2.90 -3.53 6.18
C VAL A 13 1.77 -3.17 7.11
N PHE A 14 0.72 -3.98 7.11
CA PHE A 14 -0.42 -3.88 8.00
C PHE A 14 -0.43 -5.04 9.00
N ASP A 15 -0.33 -4.73 10.28
CA ASP A 15 -0.28 -5.73 11.38
C ASP A 15 -1.62 -5.95 12.08
N GLY A 16 -2.68 -5.24 11.66
CA GLY A 16 -4.00 -5.26 12.30
C GLY A 16 -4.28 -4.04 13.19
N ALA A 17 -3.24 -3.31 13.61
CA ALA A 17 -3.36 -2.11 14.43
C ALA A 17 -2.69 -0.88 13.79
N THR A 18 -1.61 -1.08 13.03
CA THR A 18 -0.84 -0.04 12.37
C THR A 18 -0.58 -0.37 10.91
N LEU A 19 -0.49 0.68 10.08
CA LEU A 19 0.04 0.62 8.73
C LEU A 19 1.40 1.32 8.72
N ALA A 20 2.43 0.60 8.31
CA ALA A 20 3.79 1.13 8.17
C ALA A 20 4.23 1.09 6.71
N LYS A 21 4.99 2.11 6.29
CA LYS A 21 5.68 2.14 5.00
C LYS A 21 7.17 1.93 5.23
N PHE A 22 7.76 1.01 4.48
CA PHE A 22 9.20 0.80 4.44
C PHE A 22 9.76 1.15 3.05
N ARG A 23 11.05 1.51 3.03
CA ARG A 23 11.88 1.71 1.85
C ARG A 23 13.11 0.80 1.94
N HIS A 24 13.92 0.80 0.88
CA HIS A 24 15.20 0.07 0.83
C HIS A 24 15.06 -1.41 1.19
N ASN A 25 14.06 -2.09 0.63
CA ASN A 25 13.77 -3.51 0.85
C ASN A 25 13.46 -3.85 2.32
N GLY A 26 12.75 -2.96 3.03
CA GLY A 26 12.34 -3.19 4.41
C GLY A 26 13.32 -2.70 5.47
N LEU A 27 14.44 -2.10 5.07
CA LEU A 27 15.51 -1.67 6.00
C LEU A 27 15.27 -0.27 6.59
N ASP A 28 14.40 0.53 6.01
CA ASP A 28 14.14 1.91 6.42
C ASP A 28 12.65 2.16 6.61
N GLU A 29 12.21 2.38 7.85
CA GLU A 29 10.81 2.73 8.16
C GLU A 29 10.57 4.21 7.86
N ALA A 30 9.82 4.49 6.80
CA ALA A 30 9.55 5.84 6.35
C ALA A 30 8.38 6.50 7.10
N ALA A 31 7.38 5.71 7.51
CA ALA A 31 6.23 6.18 8.27
C ALA A 31 5.50 5.01 8.94
N ARG A 32 4.82 5.28 10.06
CA ARG A 32 3.89 4.35 10.70
C ARG A 32 2.71 5.11 11.28
N ASN A 33 1.51 4.67 10.95
CA ASN A 33 0.27 5.31 11.37
C ASN A 33 -0.67 4.26 12.02
N PRO A 34 -1.31 4.57 13.17
CA PRO A 34 -2.38 3.73 13.69
C PRO A 34 -3.56 3.65 12.71
N VAL A 35 -4.20 2.48 12.61
CA VAL A 35 -5.36 2.27 11.72
C VAL A 35 -6.52 3.21 12.04
N SER A 36 -6.66 3.63 13.30
CA SER A 36 -7.65 4.63 13.75
C SER A 36 -7.50 6.00 13.10
N THR A 37 -6.37 6.26 12.43
CA THR A 37 -6.12 7.52 11.70
C THR A 37 -6.44 7.41 10.21
N PHE A 38 -6.88 6.25 9.73
CA PHE A 38 -7.27 6.00 8.35
C PHE A 38 -8.41 6.93 7.91
N ARG A 39 -8.31 7.45 6.68
CA ARG A 39 -9.32 8.33 6.09
C ARG A 39 -9.79 7.82 4.73
N GLU A 40 -8.83 7.50 3.86
CA GLU A 40 -9.13 7.12 2.47
C GLU A 40 -7.96 6.32 1.87
N VAL A 41 -8.28 5.47 0.90
CA VAL A 41 -7.30 4.89 -0.02
C VAL A 41 -7.68 5.21 -1.47
N GLN A 42 -6.72 5.71 -2.23
CA GLN A 42 -6.87 5.97 -3.67
C GLN A 42 -6.04 4.97 -4.45
N VAL A 43 -6.68 4.30 -5.41
CA VAL A 43 -6.03 3.35 -6.32
C VAL A 43 -6.18 3.84 -7.75
N ARG A 44 -5.05 4.00 -8.45
CA ARG A 44 -5.00 4.40 -9.86
C ARG A 44 -4.37 3.30 -10.69
N HIS A 45 -5.13 2.71 -11.59
CA HIS A 45 -4.62 1.74 -12.55
C HIS A 45 -3.84 2.42 -13.67
N LYS A 46 -2.61 1.95 -13.90
CA LYS A 46 -1.76 2.35 -15.03
C LYS A 46 -1.52 1.12 -15.89
N PRO A 47 -2.36 0.88 -16.93
CA PRO A 47 -2.23 -0.29 -17.76
C PRO A 47 -0.86 -0.32 -18.46
N GLY A 48 -0.34 -1.53 -18.63
CA GLY A 48 0.90 -1.77 -19.36
C GLY A 48 0.84 -1.24 -20.80
N LYS A 49 2.00 -0.95 -21.36
CA LYS A 49 2.16 -0.60 -22.78
C LYS A 49 3.03 -1.66 -23.45
N ARG A 50 3.14 -1.67 -24.78
CA ARG A 50 3.97 -2.64 -25.51
C ARG A 50 5.37 -2.74 -24.89
N GLY A 51 5.70 -3.91 -24.33
CA GLY A 51 6.99 -4.20 -23.69
C GLY A 51 7.16 -3.67 -22.26
N LYS A 52 6.10 -3.18 -21.61
CA LYS A 52 6.12 -2.72 -20.21
C LYS A 52 4.91 -3.27 -19.46
N GLU A 53 5.17 -3.91 -18.33
CA GLU A 53 4.14 -4.35 -17.39
C GLU A 53 3.34 -3.16 -16.86
N GLY A 54 2.06 -3.38 -16.60
CA GLY A 54 1.21 -2.39 -15.96
C GLY A 54 1.41 -2.38 -14.45
N ARG A 55 0.79 -1.40 -13.80
CA ARG A 55 0.91 -1.22 -12.34
C ARG A 55 -0.30 -0.53 -11.74
N TYR A 56 -0.42 -0.60 -10.42
CA TYR A 56 -1.30 0.26 -9.65
C TYR A 56 -0.49 1.27 -8.86
N ASP A 57 -0.88 2.54 -8.91
CA ASP A 57 -0.37 3.55 -7.98
C ASP A 57 -1.40 3.72 -6.85
N VAL A 58 -0.98 3.45 -5.63
CA VAL A 58 -1.79 3.44 -4.41
C VAL A 58 -1.36 4.62 -3.54
N MET A 59 -2.33 5.32 -2.96
CA MET A 59 -2.09 6.34 -1.95
C MET A 59 -3.05 6.14 -0.78
N VAL A 60 -2.51 5.99 0.41
CA VAL A 60 -3.29 5.87 1.66
C VAL A 60 -3.17 7.19 2.42
N ALA A 61 -4.31 7.79 2.74
CA ALA A 61 -4.42 9.00 3.53
C ALA A 61 -4.73 8.63 4.99
N MET A 62 -3.80 8.96 5.90
CA MET A 62 -3.94 8.74 7.34
C MET A 62 -3.47 10.00 8.12
N SER A 63 -2.76 9.84 9.25
CA SER A 63 -1.97 10.94 9.85
C SER A 63 -0.87 11.49 8.93
N SER A 64 -0.40 10.66 8.00
CA SER A 64 0.47 11.04 6.88
C SER A 64 0.02 10.33 5.60
N PHE A 65 0.44 10.85 4.45
CA PHE A 65 0.19 10.21 3.16
C PHE A 65 1.28 9.19 2.86
N MET A 66 0.88 7.95 2.58
CA MET A 66 1.77 6.88 2.13
C MET A 66 1.40 6.49 0.71
N ALA A 67 2.35 6.58 -0.23
CA ALA A 67 2.15 6.14 -1.62
C ALA A 67 2.93 4.87 -1.90
N LEU A 68 2.45 4.00 -2.79
CA LEU A 68 3.14 2.79 -3.24
C LEU A 68 2.75 2.48 -4.68
N SER A 69 3.72 2.24 -5.55
CA SER A 69 3.43 1.63 -6.86
C SER A 69 3.60 0.13 -6.76
N ILE A 70 2.65 -0.68 -7.23
CA ILE A 70 2.69 -2.14 -7.18
C ILE A 70 2.49 -2.74 -8.57
N ALA A 71 3.03 -3.93 -8.82
CA ALA A 71 2.76 -4.67 -10.04
C ALA A 71 1.27 -5.06 -10.16
N GLU A 72 0.78 -5.25 -11.38
CA GLU A 72 -0.63 -5.59 -11.63
C GLU A 72 -1.07 -6.91 -11.01
N ASP A 73 -0.17 -7.90 -10.96
CA ASP A 73 -0.40 -9.22 -10.36
C ASP A 73 -0.62 -9.17 -8.85
N ALA A 74 -0.14 -8.12 -8.18
CA ALA A 74 -0.35 -7.86 -6.76
C ALA A 74 -1.74 -7.29 -6.44
N LYS A 75 -2.63 -7.11 -7.44
CA LYS A 75 -3.98 -6.58 -7.22
C LYS A 75 -4.80 -7.35 -6.18
N PRO A 76 -4.85 -8.69 -6.13
CA PRO A 76 -5.60 -9.40 -5.10
C PRO A 76 -5.16 -9.05 -3.68
N LEU A 77 -3.85 -8.88 -3.47
CA LEU A 77 -3.28 -8.51 -2.17
C LEU A 77 -3.52 -7.03 -1.84
N LEU A 78 -3.54 -6.15 -2.85
CA LEU A 78 -3.99 -4.77 -2.68
C LEU A 78 -5.45 -4.73 -2.24
N ASP A 79 -6.33 -5.49 -2.89
CA ASP A 79 -7.75 -5.53 -2.54
C ASP A 79 -7.95 -6.04 -1.10
N GLU A 80 -7.16 -7.03 -0.67
CA GLU A 80 -7.14 -7.52 0.72
C GLU A 80 -6.70 -6.41 1.71
N LEU A 81 -5.63 -5.69 1.40
CA LEU A 81 -5.15 -4.58 2.23
C LEU A 81 -6.20 -3.47 2.36
N VAL A 82 -6.83 -3.09 1.24
CA VAL A 82 -7.89 -2.07 1.20
C VAL A 82 -9.05 -2.48 2.09
N ALA A 83 -9.55 -3.71 1.93
CA ALA A 83 -10.65 -4.24 2.74
C ALA A 83 -10.29 -4.25 4.24
N ALA A 84 -9.06 -4.63 4.59
CA ALA A 84 -8.61 -4.66 5.97
C ALA A 84 -8.52 -3.26 6.60
N LEU A 85 -8.04 -2.25 5.86
CA LEU A 85 -7.97 -0.86 6.32
C LEU A 85 -9.36 -0.26 6.54
N GLU A 86 -10.29 -0.48 5.60
CA GLU A 86 -11.67 0.00 5.70
C GLU A 86 -12.47 -0.69 6.83
N ALA A 87 -12.18 -1.96 7.12
CA ALA A 87 -12.77 -2.66 8.24
C ALA A 87 -12.22 -2.19 9.59
N GLY A 88 -10.92 -1.93 9.67
CA GLY A 88 -10.24 -1.51 10.90
C GLY A 88 -10.45 -0.04 11.30
N SER A 89 -11.00 0.79 10.40
CA SER A 89 -11.34 2.18 10.69
C SER A 89 -12.75 2.38 11.26
N ARG A 90 -13.55 1.30 11.37
CA ARG A 90 -14.92 1.33 11.89
C ARG A 90 -14.99 1.11 13.39
#